data_AF-A0A7X1L2F3-F1
#
_entry.id   AF-A0A7X1L2F3-F1
#
_cell.length_a   1.000
_cell.length_b   1.000
_cell.length_c   1.000
_cell.angle_alpha   90.00
_cell.angle_beta   90.00
_cell.angle_gamma   90.00
#
_symmetry.space_group_name_H-M   'P 1'
#
loop_
_entity.id
_entity.type
_entity.pdbx_description
1 polymer ?
#
loop_
_entity_poly.entity_id
_entity_poly.type
_entity_poly.pdbx_seq_one_letter_code
_entity_poly.pdbx_strand_id
1 'polypeptide(L)' 'MKKMGRIESFRELTVWQKSHQLFLDIANDMELFLKKRVAWIIADQILRSSSSISANISEGFGRRSSADLLLTKSV' A
#
# COMPACT_ATOMS: atom_id res chain seq x y z
N MET A 1 6.28 -27.01 -11.76
CA MET A 1 5.33 -25.90 -11.53
C MET A 1 5.05 -25.81 -10.04
N LYS A 2 5.37 -24.69 -9.38
CA LYS A 2 5.05 -24.49 -7.95
C LYS A 2 3.52 -24.47 -7.82
N LYS A 3 2.93 -25.32 -6.99
CA LYS A 3 1.51 -25.19 -6.62
C LYS A 3 1.35 -23.81 -5.98
N MET A 4 0.60 -22.91 -6.62
CA MET A 4 0.30 -21.61 -6.03
C MET A 4 -0.66 -21.88 -4.86
N GLY A 5 -0.17 -21.70 -3.63
CA GLY A 5 -1.01 -21.72 -2.44
C GLY A 5 -2.10 -20.65 -2.54
N ARG A 6 -3.22 -20.90 -1.87
CA ARG A 6 -4.25 -19.88 -1.63
C ARG A 6 -3.56 -18.73 -0.88
N ILE A 7 -3.76 -17.50 -1.34
CA ILE A 7 -3.32 -16.34 -0.56
C ILE A 7 -4.21 -16.26 0.68
N GLU A 8 -3.59 -16.23 1.85
CA GLU A 8 -4.28 -16.22 3.15
C GLU A 8 -4.22 -14.82 3.80
N SER A 9 -3.29 -13.97 3.35
CA SER A 9 -3.13 -12.60 3.85
C SER A 9 -2.99 -11.57 2.73
N PHE A 10 -3.56 -10.38 2.93
CA PHE A 10 -3.32 -9.23 2.06
C PHE A 10 -1.82 -8.90 1.92
N ARG A 11 -1.00 -9.27 2.91
CA ARG A 11 0.45 -9.05 2.89
C ARG A 11 1.17 -9.84 1.79
N GLU A 12 0.55 -10.90 1.29
CA GLU A 12 1.07 -11.69 0.16
C GLU A 12 0.75 -11.06 -1.19
N LEU A 13 -0.12 -10.03 -1.24
CA LEU A 13 -0.42 -9.32 -2.47
C LEU A 13 0.76 -8.42 -2.86
N THR A 14 1.31 -8.63 -4.05
CA THR A 14 2.37 -7.76 -4.61
C THR A 14 1.93 -6.30 -4.68
N VAL A 15 0.65 -6.04 -4.99
CA VAL A 15 0.10 -4.67 -5.00
C VAL A 15 0.09 -4.05 -3.60
N TRP A 16 -0.21 -4.83 -2.56
CA TRP A 16 -0.13 -4.34 -1.18
C TRP A 16 1.32 -4.02 -0.80
N GLN A 17 2.25 -4.93 -1.10
CA GLN A 17 3.68 -4.75 -0.81
C GLN A 17 4.23 -3.49 -1.48
N LYS A 18 3.93 -3.27 -2.77
CA LYS A 18 4.32 -2.06 -3.52
C LYS A 18 3.70 -0.80 -2.91
N SER A 19 2.43 -0.83 -2.52
CA SER A 19 1.77 0.32 -1.89
C SER A 19 2.35 0.65 -0.51
N HIS A 20 2.75 -0.37 0.26
CA HIS A 20 3.37 -0.16 1.57
C HIS A 20 4.79 0.39 1.42
N GLN A 21 5.57 -0.14 0.46
CA GLN A 21 6.90 0.38 0.15
C GLN A 21 6.84 1.85 -0.32
N LEU A 22 5.87 2.19 -1.18
CA LEU A 22 5.64 3.56 -1.61
C LEU A 22 5.44 4.52 -0.42
N PHE A 23 4.68 4.12 0.59
CA PHE A 23 4.51 4.92 1.81
C PHE A 23 5.83 5.11 2.57
N LEU A 24 6.65 4.06 2.70
CA LEU A 24 7.96 4.16 3.38
C LEU A 24 8.91 5.10 2.63
N ASP A 25 8.96 4.99 1.30
CA ASP A 25 9.82 5.82 0.47
C ASP A 25 9.40 7.30 0.58
N ILE A 26 8.09 7.57 0.47
CA ILE A 26 7.53 8.92 0.67
C ILE A 26 7.82 9.45 2.08
N ALA A 27 7.69 8.62 3.12
CA ALA A 27 7.96 9.05 4.49
C ALA A 27 9.41 9.48 4.67
N ASN A 28 10.35 8.69 4.14
CA ASN A 28 11.77 9.04 4.13
C ASN A 28 12.05 10.32 3.34
N ASP A 29 11.44 10.47 2.16
CA ASP A 29 11.61 11.66 1.32
C ASP A 29 11.10 12.92 2.02
N MET A 30 9.92 12.84 2.68
CA MET A 30 9.32 14.00 3.34
C MET A 30 10.22 14.55 4.45
N GLU A 31 10.93 13.72 5.22
CA GLU A 31 11.83 14.19 6.29
C GLU A 31 12.87 15.23 5.81
N LEU A 32 13.26 15.18 4.53
CA LEU A 32 14.27 16.06 3.94
C LEU A 32 13.75 17.47 3.58
N PHE A 33 12.43 17.65 3.41
CA PHE A 33 11.85 18.88 2.83
C PHE A 33 11.11 19.79 3.84
N LEU A 34 11.07 19.41 5.12
CA LEU A 34 10.19 19.98 6.15
C LEU A 34 10.70 21.25 6.85
N LYS A 35 11.22 22.22 6.09
CA LYS A 35 11.80 23.46 6.64
C LYS A 35 10.79 24.57 6.94
N LYS A 36 9.57 24.49 6.40
CA LYS A 36 8.53 25.54 6.52
C LYS A 36 7.16 24.92 6.83
N ARG A 37 6.31 25.62 7.59
CA ARG A 37 4.95 25.16 7.96
C ARG A 37 4.11 24.71 6.75
N VAL A 38 4.22 25.40 5.62
CA VAL A 38 3.50 25.03 4.38
C VAL A 38 3.95 23.65 3.87
N ALA A 39 5.25 23.33 3.95
CA ALA A 39 5.75 22.02 3.57
C ALA A 39 5.21 20.91 4.48
N TRP A 40 5.08 21.16 5.78
CA TRP A 40 4.46 20.22 6.73
C TRP A 40 3.01 19.89 6.38
N ILE A 41 2.21 20.89 6.01
CA ILE A 41 0.80 20.69 5.63
C ILE A 41 0.71 19.80 4.39
N ILE A 42 1.56 20.05 3.39
CA ILE A 42 1.59 19.26 2.16
C ILE A 42 2.08 17.84 2.44
N ALA A 43 3.15 17.68 3.23
CA ALA A 43 3.68 16.39 3.61
C ALA A 43 2.64 15.54 4.36
N ASP A 44 1.87 16.12 5.28
CA ASP A 44 0.78 15.41 5.97
C ASP A 44 -0.26 14.86 5.00
N GLN A 45 -0.69 15.67 4.01
CA GLN A 45 -1.65 15.22 3.00
C GLN A 45 -1.09 14.08 2.14
N ILE A 46 0.18 14.16 1.77
CA ILE A 46 0.87 13.12 0.99
C ILE A 46 0.99 11.82 1.80
N LEU A 47 1.42 11.90 3.07
CA LEU A 47 1.56 10.73 3.95
C LEU A 47 0.22 10.03 4.18
N ARG A 48 -0.83 10.81 4.43
CA ARG A 48 -2.18 10.28 4.65
C ARG A 48 -2.76 9.65 3.39
N SER A 49 -2.61 10.29 2.24
CA SER A 49 -3.08 9.72 0.97
C SER A 49 -2.31 8.46 0.58
N SER A 50 -0.99 8.44 0.73
CA SER A 50 -0.16 7.26 0.43
C SER A 50 -0.48 6.08 1.35
N SER A 51 -0.58 6.30 2.66
CA SER A 51 -0.90 5.22 3.61
C SER A 51 -2.30 4.63 3.36
N SER A 52 -3.24 5.47 2.92
CA SER A 52 -4.61 5.06 2.57
C SER A 52 -4.66 3.98 1.48
N ILE A 53 -3.71 3.95 0.54
CA ILE A 53 -3.68 2.94 -0.53
C ILE A 53 -3.54 1.53 0.07
N SER A 54 -2.52 1.32 0.89
CA SER A 54 -2.28 0.03 1.54
C SER A 54 -3.42 -0.37 2.51
N ALA A 55 -4.00 0.61 3.20
CA ALA A 55 -5.13 0.40 4.10
C ALA A 55 -6.39 -0.06 3.34
N ASN A 56 -6.73 0.59 2.22
CA ASN A 56 -7.87 0.20 1.38
C ASN A 56 -7.68 -1.19 0.76
N ILE A 57 -6.45 -1.56 0.39
CA ILE A 57 -6.16 -2.92 -0.09
C ILE A 57 -6.40 -3.95 1.02
N SER A 58 -5.93 -3.69 2.25
CA SER A 58 -6.16 -4.57 3.40
C SER A 58 -7.66 -4.70 3.73
N GLU A 59 -8.40 -3.59 3.71
CA GLU A 59 -9.84 -3.57 4.00
C GLU A 59 -10.65 -4.26 2.88
N GLY A 60 -10.26 -4.06 1.62
CA GLY A 60 -10.85 -4.73 0.46
C GLY A 60 -10.61 -6.24 0.47
N PHE A 61 -9.41 -6.67 0.89
CA PHE A 61 -9.07 -8.08 1.06
C PHE A 61 -9.96 -8.77 2.09
N GLY A 62 -10.20 -8.14 3.25
CA GLY A 62 -11.06 -8.70 4.29
C GLY A 62 -12.54 -8.78 3.89
N ARG A 63 -12.99 -7.97 2.91
CA ARG A 63 -14.38 -7.90 2.46
C ARG A 63 -14.73 -8.85 1.31
N ARG A 64 -13.75 -9.36 0.54
CA ARG A 64 -14.02 -10.23 -0.61
C ARG A 64 -13.71 -11.70 -0.30
N SER A 65 -14.71 -12.57 -0.47
CA SER A 65 -14.49 -14.02 -0.54
C SER A 65 -13.57 -14.33 -1.73
N SER A 66 -12.84 -15.43 -1.65
CA SER A 66 -11.65 -15.77 -2.46
C SER A 66 -11.76 -15.74 -4.00
N ALA A 67 -12.93 -15.42 -4.57
CA ALA A 67 -13.19 -15.44 -6.01
C ALA A 67 -12.52 -14.28 -6.78
N ASP A 68 -12.27 -13.14 -6.15
CA ASP A 68 -11.77 -11.93 -6.85
C ASP A 68 -10.26 -11.70 -6.73
N LEU A 69 -9.59 -12.55 -5.95
CA LEU A 69 -8.17 -12.40 -5.63
C LEU A 69 -7.23 -12.87 -6.75
N LEU A 70 -7.79 -13.45 -7.82
CA LEU A 70 -7.05 -14.06 -8.92
C LEU A 70 -6.57 -13.07 -9.99
N LEU A 71 -7.01 -11.81 -9.96
CA LEU A 71 -6.70 -10.83 -11.01
C LEU A 71 -5.39 -10.04 -10.82
N THR A 72 -4.63 -10.24 -9.74
CA THR A 72 -3.42 -9.45 -9.45
C THR A 72 -2.09 -10.19 -9.59
N LYS A 73 -2.09 -11.47 -10.00
CA LYS A 73 -0.86 -12.26 -10.23
C LYS A 73 -0.38 -12.27 -11.69
N SER A 74 -1.00 -11.50 -12.58
CA SER A 74 -0.66 -11.47 -14.01
C SER A 74 -0.04 -10.14 -14.44
N VAL A 75 1.11 -9.77 -13.85
CA VAL A 75 2.16 -8.95 -14.50
C VAL A 75 3.51 -9.31 -13.91
#